data_AF-A0A813L3P9-F1
#
_entry.id   AF-A0A813L3P9-F1
#
_cell.length_a   1.000
_cell.length_b   1.000
_cell.length_c   1.000
_cell.angle_alpha   90.00
_cell.angle_beta   90.00
_cell.angle_gamma   90.00
#
_symmetry.space_group_name_H-M   'P 1'
#
loop_
_entity.id
_entity.type
_entity.pdbx_description
1 polymer ?
#
loop_
_entity_poly.entity_id
_entity_poly.type
_entity_poly.pdbx_seq_one_letter_code
_entity_poly.pdbx_strand_id
1 'polypeptide(L)'
;MAPPPRQSARFSSHRRGCTFVCVALGLALLLSARTSSLGFTSPRLGRTALAAEAAATVRPPREAKVPSEEKSKLSELLKSDPRAIYQFRQFLVAEGTNPRGSFNQLPGATLKLFLQMHAEGTLEHVDFAPTELAEKLDKLRQEDESAGWHWNKFTVHKALGVSRASAVPAKVVQEFLELYESGSFEKVEMATDDLCAQVTEVIKKGGKFQWRNFCKLQPEQLDTTFVPKLWPADRLVSFLAKMQGEMATAELIAEVQAVQKRGQDGKELWLAFVEAQGLGKVYDPKFWPAETVQRFLDEIQRE
;
A
#
# COMPACT_ATOMS: atom_id res chain seq x y z
N MET A 1 21.20 14.73 -57.95
CA MET A 1 20.85 13.34 -57.59
C MET A 1 19.79 13.40 -56.51
N ALA A 2 18.55 13.05 -56.85
CA ALA A 2 17.44 13.03 -55.90
C ALA A 2 17.45 11.69 -55.12
N PRO A 3 17.13 11.69 -53.82
CA PRO A 3 17.07 10.46 -53.02
C PRO A 3 15.85 9.61 -53.41
N PRO A 4 15.94 8.27 -53.28
CA PRO A 4 14.85 7.38 -53.66
C PRO A 4 13.69 7.43 -52.63
N PRO A 5 12.46 7.11 -53.07
CA PRO A 5 11.28 7.15 -52.21
C PRO A 5 11.27 6.01 -51.20
N ARG A 6 10.88 6.33 -49.95
CA ARG A 6 10.67 5.35 -48.87
C ARG A 6 9.48 4.45 -49.19
N GLN A 7 9.72 3.15 -49.31
CA GLN A 7 8.67 2.14 -49.39
C GLN A 7 8.04 1.95 -48.01
N SER A 8 6.79 2.35 -47.87
CA SER A 8 5.94 2.05 -46.72
C SER A 8 5.50 0.59 -46.76
N ALA A 9 6.06 -0.23 -45.87
CA ALA A 9 5.66 -1.62 -45.66
C ALA A 9 4.25 -1.68 -45.05
N ARG A 10 3.29 -2.23 -45.81
CA ARG A 10 1.96 -2.58 -45.30
C ARG A 10 2.08 -3.86 -44.46
N PHE A 11 1.92 -3.74 -43.14
CA PHE A 11 1.70 -4.88 -42.26
C PHE A 11 0.28 -5.41 -42.48
N SER A 12 0.18 -6.55 -43.17
CA SER A 12 -1.05 -7.35 -43.24
C SER A 12 -1.27 -8.07 -41.91
N SER A 13 -2.21 -7.59 -41.10
CA SER A 13 -2.70 -8.30 -39.92
C SER A 13 -3.48 -9.55 -40.34
N HIS A 14 -2.83 -10.72 -40.26
CA HIS A 14 -3.52 -12.01 -40.30
C HIS A 14 -4.21 -12.25 -38.95
N ARG A 15 -5.54 -12.10 -38.92
CA ARG A 15 -6.38 -12.64 -37.84
C ARG A 15 -6.33 -14.16 -37.90
N ARG A 16 -5.54 -14.78 -37.02
CA ARG A 16 -5.70 -16.21 -36.71
C ARG A 16 -6.89 -16.34 -35.76
N GLY A 17 -7.95 -16.97 -36.22
CA GLY A 17 -9.07 -17.37 -35.37
C GLY A 17 -8.61 -18.44 -34.39
N CYS A 18 -8.62 -18.11 -33.10
CA CYS A 18 -8.57 -19.11 -32.05
C CYS A 18 -9.98 -19.70 -31.90
N THR A 19 -10.16 -20.92 -32.39
CA THR A 19 -11.25 -21.81 -32.03
C THR A 19 -11.14 -22.14 -30.55
N PHE A 20 -12.01 -21.56 -29.73
CA PHE A 20 -12.24 -21.98 -28.36
C PHE A 20 -12.92 -23.35 -28.36
N VAL A 21 -12.17 -24.40 -28.03
CA VAL A 21 -12.72 -25.71 -27.69
C VAL A 21 -13.21 -25.62 -26.25
N CYS A 22 -14.53 -25.58 -26.08
CA CYS A 22 -15.20 -25.71 -24.79
C CYS A 22 -15.03 -27.15 -24.28
N VAL A 23 -14.18 -27.35 -23.26
CA VAL A 23 -14.22 -28.57 -22.46
C VAL A 23 -15.18 -28.33 -21.31
N ALA A 24 -16.42 -28.80 -21.50
CA ALA A 24 -17.40 -28.94 -20.45
C ALA A 24 -16.99 -30.11 -19.55
N LEU A 25 -16.62 -29.82 -18.30
CA LEU A 25 -16.57 -30.81 -17.23
C LEU A 25 -17.68 -30.48 -16.25
N GLY A 26 -18.79 -31.19 -16.42
CA GLY A 26 -19.88 -31.22 -15.47
C GLY A 26 -19.51 -32.06 -14.26
N LEU A 27 -19.79 -31.54 -13.08
CA LEU A 27 -20.11 -32.36 -11.92
C LEU A 27 -21.24 -31.66 -11.17
N ALA A 28 -22.43 -32.23 -11.29
CA ALA A 28 -23.62 -31.89 -10.54
C ALA A 28 -24.08 -33.14 -9.79
N LEU A 29 -24.82 -32.91 -8.69
CA LEU A 29 -25.49 -33.86 -7.77
C LEU A 29 -24.57 -34.37 -6.64
N LEU A 30 -24.95 -34.44 -5.37
CA LEU A 30 -26.17 -34.14 -4.59
C LEU A 30 -25.62 -34.16 -3.13
N LEU A 31 -26.03 -33.29 -2.21
CA LEU A 31 -27.12 -33.61 -1.29
C LEU A 31 -27.45 -32.37 -0.45
N SER A 32 -28.71 -31.98 -0.52
CA SER A 32 -29.36 -31.12 0.47
C SER A 32 -29.40 -31.83 1.81
N ALA A 33 -28.90 -31.19 2.86
CA ALA A 33 -29.33 -31.43 4.23
C ALA A 33 -29.85 -30.10 4.79
N ARG A 34 -31.16 -29.89 4.61
CA ARG A 34 -31.96 -29.01 5.47
C ARG A 34 -31.75 -29.47 6.91
N THR A 35 -31.16 -28.62 7.74
CA THR A 35 -31.35 -28.71 9.19
C THR A 35 -32.15 -27.50 9.64
N SER A 36 -33.14 -27.83 10.45
CA SER A 36 -34.26 -27.00 10.85
C SER A 36 -33.81 -25.77 11.63
N SER A 37 -34.50 -24.66 11.32
CA SER A 37 -34.75 -23.56 12.24
C SER A 37 -35.18 -24.10 13.60
N LEU A 38 -34.30 -24.00 14.60
CA LEU A 38 -34.65 -24.06 16.00
C LEU A 38 -34.60 -22.64 16.54
N GLY A 39 -35.75 -22.16 17.00
CA GLY A 39 -35.92 -20.85 17.59
C GLY A 39 -35.00 -20.69 18.80
N PHE A 40 -34.07 -19.75 18.71
CA PHE A 40 -33.24 -19.32 19.83
C PHE A 40 -34.03 -18.26 20.61
N THR A 41 -34.83 -18.71 21.57
CA THR A 41 -35.37 -17.83 22.61
C THR A 41 -34.20 -17.40 23.51
N SER A 42 -33.78 -16.14 23.42
CA SER A 42 -32.83 -15.54 24.35
C SER A 42 -33.36 -15.66 25.79
N PRO A 43 -32.68 -16.37 26.70
CA PRO A 43 -32.93 -16.22 28.10
C PRO A 43 -32.34 -14.87 28.55
N ARG A 44 -33.19 -13.97 29.05
CA ARG A 44 -32.79 -12.87 29.93
C ARG A 44 -32.17 -13.49 31.18
N LEU A 45 -30.88 -13.80 31.12
CA LEU A 45 -30.10 -14.15 32.30
C LEU A 45 -29.78 -12.87 33.07
N GLY A 46 -30.15 -12.91 34.34
CA GLY A 46 -30.01 -11.81 35.27
C GLY A 46 -28.57 -11.32 35.38
N ARG A 47 -28.45 -10.01 35.57
CA ARG A 47 -27.28 -9.32 36.12
C ARG A 47 -26.98 -9.90 37.52
N THR A 48 -26.28 -11.01 37.59
CA THR A 48 -25.55 -11.39 38.79
C THR A 48 -24.16 -10.77 38.69
N ALA A 49 -23.87 -9.89 39.65
CA ALA A 49 -22.59 -9.23 39.84
C ALA A 49 -21.47 -10.28 39.94
N LEU A 50 -20.77 -10.52 38.83
CA LEU A 50 -19.45 -11.13 38.87
C LEU A 50 -18.48 -10.03 39.30
N ALA A 51 -17.92 -10.24 40.50
CA ALA A 51 -16.85 -9.46 41.06
C ALA A 51 -15.76 -9.27 40.00
N ALA A 52 -15.48 -8.02 39.67
CA ALA A 52 -14.36 -7.62 38.87
C ALA A 52 -13.08 -7.94 39.65
N GLU A 53 -12.51 -9.13 39.44
CA GLU A 53 -11.08 -9.35 39.64
C GLU A 53 -10.37 -8.45 38.64
N ALA A 54 -10.09 -7.22 39.10
CA ALA A 54 -9.20 -6.30 38.43
C ALA A 54 -7.80 -6.92 38.46
N ALA A 55 -7.54 -7.81 37.50
CA ALA A 55 -6.19 -8.22 37.15
C ALA A 55 -5.46 -6.93 36.77
N ALA A 56 -4.69 -6.41 37.74
CA ALA A 56 -3.80 -5.29 37.53
C ALA A 56 -2.93 -5.65 36.34
N THR A 57 -3.26 -5.08 35.18
CA THR A 57 -2.52 -5.28 33.96
C THR A 57 -1.20 -4.56 34.21
N VAL A 58 -0.22 -5.29 34.74
CA VAL A 58 1.13 -4.81 34.95
C VAL A 58 1.59 -4.38 33.56
N ARG A 59 1.61 -3.06 33.33
CA ARG A 59 2.10 -2.52 32.07
C ARG A 59 3.51 -3.09 31.91
N PRO A 60 3.79 -3.79 30.80
CA PRO A 60 5.13 -4.31 30.58
C PRO A 60 6.11 -3.16 30.74
N PRO A 61 7.25 -3.38 31.43
CA PRO A 61 8.25 -2.35 31.64
C PRO A 61 8.56 -1.71 30.29
N ARG A 62 8.48 -0.38 30.25
CA ARG A 62 8.69 0.40 29.03
C ARG A 62 10.11 0.10 28.55
N GLU A 63 10.24 -0.67 27.48
CA GLU A 63 11.54 -1.09 26.96
C GLU A 63 12.45 0.12 26.79
N ALA A 64 13.70 -0.03 27.22
CA ALA A 64 14.70 1.00 27.06
C ALA A 64 14.77 1.40 25.58
N LYS A 65 14.74 2.71 25.31
CA LYS A 65 14.92 3.22 23.95
C LYS A 65 16.21 2.63 23.39
N VAL A 66 16.10 1.99 22.23
CA VAL A 66 17.23 1.43 21.49
C VAL A 66 18.38 2.45 21.45
N PRO A 67 19.62 2.05 21.77
CA PRO A 67 20.74 2.96 21.69
C PRO A 67 20.89 3.47 20.26
N SER A 68 21.28 4.73 20.12
CA SER A 68 21.39 5.38 18.81
C SER A 68 22.44 4.73 17.91
N GLU A 69 23.34 3.92 18.47
CA GLU A 69 24.50 3.36 17.79
C GLU A 69 24.12 2.20 16.86
N GLU A 70 23.32 1.23 17.31
CA GLU A 70 22.92 0.07 16.50
C GLU A 70 22.06 0.49 15.31
N LYS A 71 21.22 1.51 15.50
CA LYS A 71 20.41 2.09 14.42
C LYS A 71 21.29 2.70 13.34
N SER A 72 22.35 3.40 13.72
CA SER A 72 23.32 3.98 12.78
C SER A 72 24.08 2.87 12.02
N LYS A 73 24.58 1.86 12.73
CA LYS A 73 25.28 0.71 12.13
C LYS A 73 24.41 -0.03 11.13
N LEU A 74 23.15 -0.33 11.50
CA LEU A 74 22.21 -0.97 10.58
C LEU A 74 21.91 -0.07 9.38
N SER A 75 21.66 1.23 9.60
CA SER A 75 21.40 2.14 8.50
C SER A 75 22.59 2.26 7.53
N GLU A 76 23.82 2.19 8.02
CA GLU A 76 25.02 2.20 7.18
C GLU A 76 25.13 0.91 6.38
N LEU A 77 24.97 -0.24 7.04
CA LEU A 77 24.98 -1.56 6.40
C LEU A 77 23.96 -1.67 5.26
N LEU A 78 22.70 -1.26 5.51
CA LEU A 78 21.62 -1.33 4.51
C LEU A 78 21.85 -0.38 3.31
N LYS A 79 22.70 0.65 3.47
CA LYS A 79 23.08 1.55 2.38
C LYS A 79 24.26 0.99 1.58
N SER A 80 25.26 0.42 2.26
CA SER A 80 26.46 -0.11 1.61
C SER A 80 26.20 -1.44 0.91
N ASP A 81 25.34 -2.28 1.48
CA ASP A 81 24.96 -3.57 0.91
C ASP A 81 23.44 -3.65 0.68
N PRO A 82 22.98 -3.51 -0.57
CA PRO A 82 21.60 -3.74 -0.94
C PRO A 82 21.03 -5.10 -0.54
N ARG A 83 21.86 -6.14 -0.48
CA ARG A 83 21.45 -7.53 -0.17
C ARG A 83 21.06 -7.68 1.30
N ALA A 84 21.72 -6.93 2.18
CA ALA A 84 21.40 -6.88 3.60
C ALA A 84 19.94 -6.46 3.86
N ILE A 85 19.31 -5.71 2.94
CA ILE A 85 17.88 -5.35 3.05
C ILE A 85 17.00 -6.60 3.02
N TYR A 86 17.24 -7.51 2.07
CA TYR A 86 16.44 -8.73 1.95
C TYR A 86 16.67 -9.65 3.14
N GLN A 87 17.93 -9.88 3.52
CA GLN A 87 18.28 -10.71 4.68
C GLN A 87 17.71 -10.14 5.98
N PHE A 88 17.75 -8.82 6.16
CA PHE A 88 17.14 -8.18 7.32
C PHE A 88 15.63 -8.42 7.37
N ARG A 89 14.94 -8.29 6.24
CA ARG A 89 13.50 -8.56 6.18
C ARG A 89 13.17 -10.03 6.42
N GLN A 90 13.98 -10.95 5.90
CA GLN A 90 13.84 -12.39 6.14
C GLN A 90 14.04 -12.71 7.63
N PHE A 91 15.05 -12.11 8.26
CA PHE A 91 15.27 -12.19 9.70
C PHE A 91 14.05 -11.69 10.49
N LEU A 92 13.47 -10.54 10.13
CA LEU A 92 12.26 -10.03 10.80
C LEU A 92 11.07 -10.98 10.68
N VAL A 93 10.89 -11.64 9.53
CA VAL A 93 9.85 -12.67 9.36
C VAL A 93 10.12 -13.86 10.29
N ALA A 94 11.36 -14.32 10.40
CA ALA A 94 11.74 -15.41 11.30
C ALA A 94 11.49 -15.07 12.78
N GLU A 95 11.69 -13.80 13.16
CA GLU A 95 11.40 -13.27 14.50
C GLU A 95 9.91 -12.93 14.71
N GLY A 96 9.02 -13.28 13.78
CA GLY A 96 7.58 -13.01 13.88
C GLY A 96 7.23 -11.52 13.87
N THR A 97 8.11 -10.68 13.33
CA THR A 97 7.95 -9.23 13.27
C THR A 97 7.57 -8.77 11.87
N ASN A 98 6.94 -7.60 11.74
CA ASN A 98 6.58 -7.04 10.44
C ASN A 98 7.85 -6.67 9.63
N PRO A 99 8.15 -7.34 8.49
CA PRO A 99 9.35 -7.06 7.69
C PRO A 99 9.36 -5.68 7.04
N ARG A 100 8.20 -5.03 6.96
CA ARG A 100 8.03 -3.68 6.37
C ARG A 100 7.87 -2.60 7.44
N GLY A 101 7.95 -2.98 8.71
CA GLY A 101 7.95 -2.05 9.84
C GLY A 101 9.15 -1.11 9.81
N SER A 102 9.01 0.06 10.43
CA SER A 102 10.15 0.94 10.63
C SER A 102 11.11 0.28 11.62
N PHE A 103 12.37 0.06 11.23
CA PHE A 103 13.37 -0.49 12.14
C PHE A 103 13.61 0.39 13.39
N ASN A 104 13.19 1.66 13.35
CA ASN A 104 13.22 2.56 14.50
C ASN A 104 12.32 2.11 15.66
N GLN A 105 11.31 1.29 15.37
CA GLN A 105 10.33 0.75 16.32
C GLN A 105 10.71 -0.65 16.83
N LEU A 106 11.76 -1.26 16.30
CA LEU A 106 12.20 -2.58 16.73
C LEU A 106 12.93 -2.50 18.08
N PRO A 107 12.86 -3.56 18.91
CA PRO A 107 13.67 -3.66 20.12
C PRO A 107 15.17 -3.63 19.80
N GLY A 108 15.96 -3.04 20.70
CA GLY A 108 17.41 -2.90 20.48
C GLY A 108 18.13 -4.24 20.45
N ALA A 109 17.64 -5.21 21.22
CA ALA A 109 18.14 -6.58 21.21
C ALA A 109 18.00 -7.24 19.83
N THR A 110 16.86 -7.04 19.15
CA THR A 110 16.60 -7.55 17.81
C THR A 110 17.59 -6.99 16.78
N LEU A 111 17.87 -5.68 16.83
CA LEU A 111 18.84 -5.05 15.92
C LEU A 111 20.27 -5.57 16.18
N LYS A 112 20.65 -5.69 17.45
CA LYS A 112 21.96 -6.20 17.86
C LYS A 112 22.16 -7.65 17.41
N LEU A 113 21.14 -8.49 17.58
CA LEU A 113 21.17 -9.89 17.15
C LEU A 113 21.36 -10.00 15.64
N PHE A 114 20.59 -9.24 14.84
CA PHE A 114 20.78 -9.23 13.39
C PHE A 114 22.19 -8.80 12.97
N LEU A 115 22.70 -7.69 13.54
CA LEU A 115 24.04 -7.19 13.22
C LEU A 115 25.13 -8.22 13.59
N GLN A 116 24.96 -8.91 14.72
CA GLN A 116 25.85 -9.99 15.12
C GLN A 116 25.80 -11.15 14.14
N MET A 117 24.60 -11.67 13.82
CA MET A 117 24.44 -12.78 12.87
C MET A 117 24.97 -12.44 11.47
N HIS A 118 24.77 -11.21 11.03
CA HIS A 118 25.31 -10.72 9.76
C HIS A 118 26.83 -10.69 9.77
N ALA A 119 27.45 -10.20 10.84
CA ALA A 119 28.91 -10.14 10.97
C ALA A 119 29.55 -11.53 11.07
N GLU A 120 28.87 -12.47 11.73
CA GLU A 120 29.30 -13.87 11.85
C GLU A 120 29.02 -14.71 10.59
N GLY A 121 28.23 -14.19 9.65
CA GLY A 121 27.82 -14.94 8.45
C GLY A 121 26.88 -16.10 8.76
N THR A 122 26.14 -16.05 9.88
CA THR A 122 25.21 -17.11 10.33
C THR A 122 23.79 -16.92 9.79
N LEU A 123 23.52 -15.80 9.10
CA LEU A 123 22.29 -15.59 8.36
C LEU A 123 22.17 -16.62 7.22
N GLU A 124 20.93 -16.98 6.88
CA GLU A 124 20.65 -17.89 5.78
C GLU A 124 21.35 -17.41 4.49
N HIS A 125 22.08 -18.33 3.85
CA HIS A 125 22.73 -18.04 2.59
C HIS A 125 21.68 -17.93 1.49
N VAL A 126 21.65 -16.78 0.82
CA VAL A 126 20.70 -16.48 -0.25
C VAL A 126 21.47 -16.30 -1.55
N ASP A 127 21.12 -17.11 -2.55
CA ASP A 127 21.61 -16.96 -3.92
C ASP A 127 20.93 -15.75 -4.58
N PHE A 128 21.54 -14.58 -4.46
CA PHE A 128 21.05 -13.35 -5.07
C PHE A 128 21.11 -13.40 -6.59
N ALA A 129 20.21 -12.66 -7.25
CA ALA A 129 20.19 -12.55 -8.70
C ALA A 129 21.56 -12.09 -9.25
N PRO A 130 22.14 -12.83 -10.22
CA PRO A 130 23.35 -12.37 -10.90
C PRO A 130 23.04 -11.10 -11.70
N THR A 131 24.08 -10.33 -12.00
CA THR A 131 23.96 -9.03 -12.71
C THR A 131 23.20 -9.17 -14.02
N GLU A 132 23.46 -10.23 -14.80
CA GLU A 132 22.79 -10.50 -16.08
C GLU A 132 21.26 -10.65 -15.94
N LEU A 133 20.81 -11.34 -14.89
CA LEU A 133 19.38 -11.56 -14.63
C LEU A 133 18.71 -10.24 -14.17
N ALA A 134 19.41 -9.46 -13.34
CA ALA A 134 18.94 -8.15 -12.90
C ALA A 134 18.83 -7.18 -14.09
N GLU A 135 19.82 -7.15 -14.97
CA GLU A 135 19.82 -6.34 -16.20
C GLU A 135 18.70 -6.76 -17.15
N LYS A 136 18.42 -8.07 -17.29
CA LYS A 136 17.30 -8.56 -18.09
C LYS A 136 15.96 -7.99 -17.58
N LEU A 137 15.74 -8.00 -16.27
CA LEU A 137 14.53 -7.44 -15.67
C LEU A 137 14.49 -5.91 -15.80
N ASP A 138 15.60 -5.22 -15.59
CA ASP A 138 15.64 -3.76 -15.72
C ASP A 138 15.39 -3.31 -17.17
N LYS A 139 15.90 -4.04 -18.16
CA LYS A 139 15.58 -3.84 -19.57
C LYS A 139 14.09 -4.05 -19.84
N LEU A 140 13.49 -5.12 -19.34
CA LEU A 140 12.05 -5.38 -19.46
C LEU A 140 11.22 -4.20 -18.89
N ARG A 141 11.62 -3.65 -17.74
CA ARG A 141 10.95 -2.50 -17.10
C ARG A 141 11.12 -1.18 -17.88
N GLN A 142 12.16 -1.06 -18.70
CA GLN A 142 12.34 0.09 -19.59
C GLN A 142 11.51 -0.05 -20.87
N GLU A 143 11.39 -1.26 -21.39
CA GLU A 143 10.62 -1.56 -22.60
C GLU A 143 9.11 -1.57 -22.36
N ASP A 144 8.67 -2.03 -21.17
CA ASP A 144 7.28 -2.09 -20.77
C ASP A 144 7.07 -1.45 -19.40
N GLU A 145 6.41 -0.30 -19.39
CA GLU A 145 6.12 0.45 -18.16
C GLU A 145 5.27 -0.36 -17.17
N SER A 146 4.40 -1.25 -17.68
CA SER A 146 3.56 -2.11 -16.83
C SER A 146 4.35 -3.20 -16.12
N ALA A 147 5.51 -3.61 -16.65
CA ALA A 147 6.40 -4.56 -15.99
C ALA A 147 6.92 -4.02 -14.65
N GLY A 148 7.17 -2.71 -14.56
CA GLY A 148 7.56 -2.06 -13.31
C GLY A 148 6.47 -2.16 -12.24
N TRP A 149 5.21 -1.97 -12.63
CA TRP A 149 4.06 -2.12 -11.73
C TRP A 149 3.90 -3.56 -11.25
N HIS A 150 3.91 -4.52 -12.18
CA HIS A 150 3.81 -5.95 -11.86
C HIS A 150 4.95 -6.43 -10.96
N TRP A 151 6.18 -5.98 -11.21
CA TRP A 151 7.34 -6.31 -10.38
C TRP A 151 7.18 -5.79 -8.95
N ASN A 152 6.73 -4.54 -8.78
CA ASN A 152 6.46 -4.01 -7.44
C ASN A 152 5.38 -4.82 -6.73
N LYS A 153 4.29 -5.19 -7.41
CA LYS A 153 3.22 -6.03 -6.84
C LYS A 153 3.74 -7.42 -6.47
N PHE A 154 4.52 -8.03 -7.35
CA PHE A 154 5.09 -9.36 -7.15
C PHE A 154 6.06 -9.40 -5.96
N THR A 155 6.95 -8.41 -5.88
CA THR A 155 7.96 -8.33 -4.82
C THR A 155 7.37 -8.14 -3.43
N VAL A 156 6.20 -7.48 -3.30
CA VAL A 156 5.50 -7.39 -2.00
C VAL A 156 5.25 -8.76 -1.39
N HIS A 157 4.85 -9.75 -2.20
CA HIS A 157 4.52 -11.09 -1.72
C HIS A 157 5.71 -12.04 -1.75
N LYS A 158 6.55 -11.98 -2.79
CA LYS A 158 7.60 -12.97 -3.05
C LYS A 158 9.00 -12.52 -2.63
N ALA A 159 9.21 -11.21 -2.48
CA ALA A 159 10.52 -10.62 -2.17
C ALA A 159 10.48 -9.68 -0.96
N LEU A 160 9.49 -9.83 -0.07
CA LEU A 160 9.32 -9.02 1.13
C LEU A 160 9.28 -7.50 0.85
N GLY A 161 8.85 -7.10 -0.36
CA GLY A 161 8.80 -5.72 -0.84
C GLY A 161 10.14 -5.13 -1.27
N VAL A 162 11.18 -5.94 -1.51
CA VAL A 162 12.46 -5.47 -2.06
C VAL A 162 12.34 -5.39 -3.58
N SER A 163 12.39 -4.18 -4.14
CA SER A 163 12.15 -3.95 -5.58
C SER A 163 13.42 -3.92 -6.43
N ARG A 164 14.61 -3.89 -5.83
CA ARG A 164 15.88 -3.91 -6.58
C ARG A 164 16.23 -5.35 -6.95
N ALA A 165 16.25 -5.68 -8.24
CA ALA A 165 16.47 -7.05 -8.72
C ALA A 165 17.75 -7.70 -8.19
N SER A 166 18.87 -6.97 -8.15
CA SER A 166 20.16 -7.47 -7.62
C SER A 166 20.21 -7.71 -6.11
N ALA A 167 19.18 -7.26 -5.38
CA ALA A 167 19.01 -7.47 -3.94
C ALA A 167 17.94 -8.53 -3.63
N VAL A 168 17.42 -9.22 -4.64
CA VAL A 168 16.37 -10.25 -4.52
C VAL A 168 16.97 -11.61 -4.90
N PRO A 169 16.51 -12.73 -4.29
CA PRO A 169 16.96 -14.06 -4.69
C PRO A 169 16.78 -14.32 -6.19
N ALA A 170 17.74 -14.98 -6.81
CA ALA A 170 17.76 -15.29 -8.24
C ALA A 170 16.48 -16.02 -8.68
N LYS A 171 16.04 -17.01 -7.88
CA LYS A 171 14.83 -17.80 -8.13
C LYS A 171 13.57 -16.93 -8.23
N VAL A 172 13.46 -15.89 -7.41
CA VAL A 172 12.28 -14.99 -7.39
C VAL A 172 12.26 -14.09 -8.63
N VAL A 173 13.42 -13.57 -9.04
CA VAL A 173 13.54 -12.77 -10.28
C VAL A 173 13.24 -13.65 -11.50
N GLN A 174 13.76 -14.88 -11.54
CA GLN A 174 13.51 -15.82 -12.63
C GLN A 174 12.02 -16.21 -12.71
N GLU A 175 11.39 -16.56 -11.58
CA GLU A 175 9.94 -16.86 -11.51
C GLU A 175 9.11 -15.71 -12.08
N PHE A 176 9.44 -14.46 -11.74
CA PHE A 176 8.74 -13.30 -12.29
C PHE A 176 8.90 -13.19 -13.81
N LEU A 177 10.11 -13.34 -14.33
CA LEU A 177 10.38 -13.26 -15.77
C LEU A 177 9.61 -14.34 -16.54
N GLU A 178 9.56 -15.57 -16.02
CA GLU A 178 8.81 -16.69 -16.62
C GLU A 178 7.29 -16.44 -16.60
N LEU A 179 6.75 -15.94 -15.48
CA LEU A 179 5.34 -15.54 -15.39
C LEU A 179 5.00 -14.37 -16.32
N TYR A 180 5.94 -13.46 -16.53
CA TYR A 180 5.77 -12.34 -17.46
C TYR A 180 5.79 -12.78 -18.92
N GLU A 181 6.78 -13.58 -19.30
CA GLU A 181 6.92 -14.12 -20.67
C GLU A 181 5.74 -15.03 -21.05
N SER A 182 5.17 -15.76 -20.09
CA SER A 182 3.96 -16.58 -20.30
C SER A 182 2.66 -15.77 -20.44
N GLY A 183 2.70 -14.45 -20.21
CA GLY A 183 1.51 -13.60 -20.26
C GLY A 183 0.58 -13.78 -19.06
N SER A 184 1.10 -14.25 -17.92
CA SER A 184 0.30 -14.43 -16.69
C SER A 184 -0.12 -13.12 -16.05
N PHE A 185 0.54 -12.00 -16.40
CA PHE A 185 0.16 -10.67 -15.95
C PHE A 185 -0.71 -9.97 -17.00
N GLU A 186 -1.86 -9.46 -16.56
CA GLU A 186 -2.73 -8.63 -17.39
C GLU A 186 -2.00 -7.34 -17.79
N LYS A 187 -2.08 -6.95 -19.07
CA LYS A 187 -1.45 -5.70 -19.51
C LYS A 187 -2.23 -4.51 -18.93
N VAL A 188 -1.55 -3.68 -18.15
CA VAL A 188 -2.14 -2.51 -17.51
C VAL A 188 -1.71 -1.24 -18.24
N GLU A 189 -2.66 -0.34 -18.49
CA GLU A 189 -2.36 1.00 -19.00
C GLU A 189 -1.79 1.86 -17.87
N MET A 190 -0.55 2.29 -18.03
CA MET A 190 0.12 3.16 -17.06
C MET A 190 -0.39 4.60 -17.18
N ALA A 191 -0.36 5.33 -16.06
CA ALA A 191 -0.80 6.71 -16.05
C ALA A 191 0.03 7.60 -16.98
N THR A 192 -0.64 8.42 -17.79
CA THR A 192 0.00 9.45 -18.61
C THR A 192 0.61 10.55 -17.73
N ASP A 193 1.58 11.30 -18.27
CA ASP A 193 2.20 12.42 -17.56
C ASP A 193 1.16 13.50 -17.17
N ASP A 194 0.13 13.72 -18.00
CA ASP A 194 -0.98 14.65 -17.70
C ASP A 194 -1.80 14.21 -16.49
N LEU A 195 -2.10 12.91 -16.39
CA LEU A 195 -2.85 12.36 -15.26
C LEU A 195 -2.01 12.44 -13.98
N CYS A 196 -0.71 12.16 -14.09
CA CYS A 196 0.25 12.32 -12.99
C CYS A 196 0.33 13.79 -12.53
N ALA A 197 0.33 14.75 -13.46
CA ALA A 197 0.34 16.17 -13.15
C ALA A 197 -0.93 16.60 -12.40
N GLN A 198 -2.11 16.13 -12.83
CA GLN A 198 -3.38 16.40 -12.13
C GLN A 198 -3.36 15.89 -10.68
N VAL A 199 -2.92 14.64 -10.46
CA VAL A 199 -2.78 14.07 -9.10
C VAL A 199 -1.77 14.86 -8.28
N THR A 200 -0.65 15.25 -8.89
CA THR A 200 0.38 16.05 -8.23
C THR A 200 -0.15 17.43 -7.81
N GLU A 201 -0.95 18.09 -8.64
CA GLU A 201 -1.59 19.36 -8.29
C GLU A 201 -2.59 19.21 -7.13
N VAL A 202 -3.36 18.13 -7.09
CA VAL A 202 -4.23 17.81 -5.93
C VAL A 202 -3.39 17.62 -4.67
N ILE A 203 -2.28 16.88 -4.74
CA ILE A 203 -1.36 16.67 -3.60
C ILE A 203 -0.77 18.01 -3.11
N LYS A 204 -0.33 18.89 -4.03
CA LYS A 204 0.21 20.23 -3.71
C LYS A 204 -0.83 21.13 -3.06
N LYS A 205 -2.08 21.06 -3.51
CA LYS A 205 -3.24 21.74 -2.90
C LYS A 205 -3.69 21.10 -1.59
N GLY A 206 -2.87 20.20 -1.02
CA GLY A 206 -3.03 19.59 0.29
C GLY A 206 -3.80 18.27 0.32
N GLY A 207 -4.05 17.67 -0.85
CA GLY A 207 -4.53 16.29 -1.00
C GLY A 207 -3.52 15.20 -0.60
N LYS A 208 -2.40 15.55 0.05
CA LYS A 208 -1.31 14.62 0.38
C LYS A 208 -1.77 13.48 1.30
N PHE A 209 -2.65 13.77 2.26
CA PHE A 209 -3.17 12.77 3.19
C PHE A 209 -4.11 11.78 2.50
N GLN A 210 -5.01 12.31 1.66
CA GLN A 210 -5.97 11.56 0.87
C GLN A 210 -5.24 10.66 -0.12
N TRP A 211 -4.21 11.18 -0.80
CA TRP A 211 -3.35 10.37 -1.66
C TRP A 211 -2.68 9.24 -0.88
N ARG A 212 -2.07 9.55 0.28
CA ARG A 212 -1.44 8.52 1.13
C ARG A 212 -2.42 7.44 1.57
N ASN A 213 -3.64 7.82 1.94
CA ASN A 213 -4.68 6.88 2.33
C ASN A 213 -5.20 6.08 1.14
N PHE A 214 -5.41 6.73 -0.01
CA PHE A 214 -5.78 6.06 -1.25
C PHE A 214 -4.79 4.95 -1.58
N CYS A 215 -3.48 5.25 -1.57
CA CYS A 215 -2.42 4.27 -1.81
C CYS A 215 -2.42 3.12 -0.79
N LYS A 216 -2.64 3.43 0.50
CA LYS A 216 -2.67 2.42 1.59
C LYS A 216 -3.89 1.50 1.54
N LEU A 217 -5.01 1.99 1.04
CA LEU A 217 -6.27 1.24 0.95
C LEU A 217 -6.32 0.33 -0.27
N GLN A 218 -5.41 0.48 -1.23
CA GLN A 218 -5.35 -0.46 -2.34
C GLN A 218 -4.88 -1.83 -1.83
N PRO A 219 -5.51 -2.92 -2.26
CA PRO A 219 -5.15 -4.26 -1.81
C PRO A 219 -3.70 -4.61 -2.17
N GLU A 220 -3.15 -4.00 -3.22
CA GLU A 220 -1.79 -4.19 -3.67
C GLU A 220 -0.72 -3.38 -2.91
N GLN A 221 -0.93 -2.99 -1.66
CA GLN A 221 -0.04 -2.12 -0.84
C GLN A 221 1.47 -2.14 -1.22
N LEU A 222 1.86 -1.23 -2.11
CA LEU A 222 3.24 -1.03 -2.51
C LEU A 222 3.88 0.01 -1.59
N ASP A 223 5.05 -0.30 -1.02
CA ASP A 223 5.72 0.56 -0.03
C ASP A 223 6.26 1.86 -0.64
N THR A 224 6.47 1.82 -1.95
CA THR A 224 7.25 2.81 -2.70
C THR A 224 6.39 3.74 -3.55
N THR A 225 5.08 3.51 -3.68
CA THR A 225 4.26 4.19 -4.69
C THR A 225 3.43 5.34 -4.14
N PHE A 226 4.06 6.29 -3.45
CA PHE A 226 3.47 7.64 -3.37
C PHE A 226 3.77 8.47 -4.63
N VAL A 227 4.44 7.90 -5.62
CA VAL A 227 4.77 8.51 -6.91
C VAL A 227 3.66 8.19 -7.92
N PRO A 228 2.87 9.18 -8.38
CA PRO A 228 1.74 8.94 -9.29
C PRO A 228 2.13 8.20 -10.59
N LYS A 229 3.31 8.49 -11.16
CA LYS A 229 3.81 7.86 -12.40
C LYS A 229 3.96 6.33 -12.33
N LEU A 230 4.07 5.79 -11.11
CA LEU A 230 4.17 4.35 -10.93
C LEU A 230 2.81 3.67 -10.84
N TRP A 231 1.69 4.39 -11.00
CA TRP A 231 0.35 3.83 -10.89
C TRP A 231 -0.31 3.59 -12.26
N PRO A 232 -1.17 2.57 -12.35
CA PRO A 232 -2.11 2.43 -13.45
C PRO A 232 -3.02 3.65 -13.62
N ALA A 233 -3.41 3.92 -14.88
CA ALA A 233 -4.23 5.07 -15.24
C ALA A 233 -5.62 5.01 -14.57
N ASP A 234 -6.27 3.85 -14.57
CA ASP A 234 -7.58 3.62 -13.93
C ASP A 234 -7.57 4.00 -12.44
N ARG A 235 -6.47 3.71 -11.74
CA ARG A 235 -6.32 4.04 -10.31
C ARG A 235 -6.19 5.52 -10.07
N LEU A 236 -5.42 6.23 -10.90
CA LEU A 236 -5.32 7.68 -10.77
C LEU A 236 -6.64 8.38 -11.15
N VAL A 237 -7.35 7.89 -12.18
CA VAL A 237 -8.69 8.39 -12.52
C VAL A 237 -9.66 8.18 -11.36
N SER A 238 -9.67 6.99 -10.75
CA SER A 238 -10.49 6.70 -9.57
C SER A 238 -10.17 7.63 -8.40
N PHE A 239 -8.88 7.89 -8.13
CA PHE A 239 -8.46 8.85 -7.13
C PHE A 239 -8.94 10.27 -7.45
N LEU A 240 -8.77 10.75 -8.69
CA LEU A 240 -9.22 12.08 -9.08
C LEU A 240 -10.74 12.23 -9.02
N ALA A 241 -11.50 11.24 -9.48
CA ALA A 241 -12.96 11.23 -9.37
C ALA A 241 -13.41 11.28 -7.91
N LYS A 242 -12.75 10.51 -7.05
CA LYS A 242 -12.97 10.56 -5.59
C LYS A 242 -12.70 11.96 -5.05
N MET A 243 -11.59 12.60 -5.43
CA MET A 243 -11.26 13.95 -4.99
C MET A 243 -12.20 15.03 -5.57
N GLN A 244 -12.79 14.83 -6.75
CA GLN A 244 -13.76 15.78 -7.32
C GLN A 244 -15.12 15.71 -6.63
N GLY A 245 -15.57 14.51 -6.23
CA GLY A 245 -16.84 14.33 -5.53
C GLY A 245 -16.74 14.53 -4.02
N GLU A 246 -15.57 14.31 -3.44
CA GLU A 246 -15.43 14.33 -1.99
C GLU A 246 -14.99 15.68 -1.44
N MET A 247 -14.35 16.59 -2.16
CA MET A 247 -13.83 17.81 -1.51
C MET A 247 -14.93 18.82 -1.17
N ALA A 248 -14.85 19.39 0.05
CA ALA A 248 -15.77 20.44 0.46
C ALA A 248 -15.76 21.62 -0.53
N THR A 249 -16.95 22.09 -0.90
CA THR A 249 -17.09 23.27 -1.76
C THR A 249 -16.52 24.49 -1.04
N ALA A 250 -16.14 25.52 -1.81
CA ALA A 250 -15.66 26.78 -1.24
C ALA A 250 -16.69 27.41 -0.28
N GLU A 251 -17.98 27.17 -0.53
CA GLU A 251 -19.10 27.59 0.30
C GLU A 251 -19.08 26.90 1.68
N LEU A 252 -19.03 25.56 1.71
CA LEU A 252 -18.95 24.80 2.97
C LEU A 252 -17.71 25.15 3.79
N ILE A 253 -16.57 25.34 3.11
CA ILE A 253 -15.34 25.77 3.76
C ILE A 253 -15.51 27.17 4.36
N ALA A 254 -16.13 28.10 3.63
CA ALA A 254 -16.37 29.46 4.11
C ALA A 254 -17.33 29.47 5.32
N GLU A 255 -18.34 28.59 5.35
CA GLU A 255 -19.25 28.45 6.49
C GLU A 255 -18.53 27.95 7.74
N VAL A 256 -17.70 26.92 7.64
CA VAL A 256 -16.90 26.46 8.79
C VAL A 256 -15.92 27.54 9.24
N GLN A 257 -15.28 28.23 8.31
CA GLN A 257 -14.41 29.35 8.64
C GLN A 257 -15.18 30.51 9.30
N ALA A 258 -16.46 30.73 8.95
CA ALA A 258 -17.30 31.71 9.62
C ALA A 258 -17.60 31.29 11.05
N VAL A 259 -17.92 30.01 11.30
CA VAL A 259 -18.07 29.45 12.66
C VAL A 259 -16.78 29.64 13.47
N GLN A 260 -15.62 29.30 12.90
CA GLN A 260 -14.31 29.50 13.53
C GLN A 260 -13.96 30.97 13.81
N LYS A 261 -14.56 31.92 13.07
CA LYS A 261 -14.34 33.37 13.26
C LYS A 261 -15.29 34.00 14.28
N ARG A 262 -16.41 33.36 14.62
CA ARG A 262 -17.40 33.90 15.57
C ARG A 262 -16.88 33.96 17.02
N GLY A 263 -15.91 33.13 17.38
CA GLY A 263 -15.31 33.11 18.72
C GLY A 263 -14.29 31.99 18.90
N GLN A 264 -13.63 31.96 20.07
CA GLN A 264 -12.68 30.91 20.43
C GLN A 264 -13.36 29.53 20.47
N ASP A 265 -14.60 29.48 20.97
CA ASP A 265 -15.41 28.27 21.07
C ASP A 265 -15.62 27.59 19.70
N GLY A 266 -15.86 28.37 18.64
CA GLY A 266 -16.07 27.83 17.29
C GLY A 266 -14.84 27.11 16.71
N LYS A 267 -13.62 27.54 17.10
CA LYS A 267 -12.40 26.81 16.74
C LYS A 267 -12.27 25.54 17.54
N GLU A 268 -12.54 25.59 18.84
CA GLU A 268 -12.44 24.44 19.73
C GLU A 268 -13.45 23.35 19.35
N LEU A 269 -14.67 23.71 18.94
CA LEU A 269 -15.67 22.79 18.41
C LEU A 269 -15.18 22.08 17.14
N TRP A 270 -14.59 22.82 16.19
CA TRP A 270 -14.01 22.20 14.99
C TRP A 270 -12.82 21.28 15.31
N LEU A 271 -11.92 21.71 16.21
CA LEU A 271 -10.79 20.88 16.65
C LEU A 271 -11.28 19.58 17.30
N ALA A 272 -12.24 19.68 18.22
CA ALA A 272 -12.84 18.53 18.90
C ALA A 272 -13.55 17.58 17.91
N PHE A 273 -14.30 18.14 16.96
CA PHE A 273 -14.94 17.36 15.90
C PHE A 273 -13.91 16.59 15.06
N VAL A 274 -12.85 17.27 14.61
CA VAL A 274 -11.76 16.65 13.83
C VAL A 274 -11.06 15.55 14.62
N GLU A 275 -10.78 15.78 15.90
CA GLU A 275 -10.15 14.79 16.78
C GLU A 275 -11.04 13.57 17.01
N ALA A 276 -12.35 13.77 17.16
CA ALA A 276 -13.33 12.70 17.31
C ALA A 276 -13.40 11.78 16.06
N GLN A 277 -13.13 12.29 14.86
CA GLN A 277 -13.08 11.47 13.64
C GLN A 277 -11.83 10.57 13.55
N GLY A 278 -10.80 10.82 14.36
CA GLY A 278 -9.58 9.99 14.39
C GLY A 278 -8.72 10.05 13.13
N LEU A 279 -8.97 10.99 12.22
CA LEU A 279 -8.28 11.10 10.93
C LEU A 279 -6.97 11.92 10.97
N GLY A 280 -6.52 12.33 12.16
CA GLY A 280 -5.22 12.97 12.40
C GLY A 280 -5.27 14.49 12.62
N LYS A 281 -4.11 15.14 12.63
CA LYS A 281 -3.93 16.57 12.99
C LYS A 281 -4.09 17.52 11.80
N VAL A 282 -5.10 17.29 10.95
CA VAL A 282 -5.39 18.15 9.80
C VAL A 282 -6.61 18.99 10.13
N TYR A 283 -6.40 20.23 10.58
CA TYR A 283 -7.49 21.08 11.08
C TYR A 283 -8.01 22.10 10.07
N ASP A 284 -7.48 22.14 8.84
CA ASP A 284 -7.98 23.05 7.81
C ASP A 284 -9.18 22.40 7.08
N PRO A 285 -10.40 22.97 7.15
CA PRO A 285 -11.63 22.39 6.58
C PRO A 285 -11.53 22.07 5.09
N LYS A 286 -10.68 22.78 4.35
CA LYS A 286 -10.50 22.54 2.91
C LYS A 286 -9.85 21.21 2.58
N PHE A 287 -9.35 20.47 3.58
CA PHE A 287 -8.81 19.12 3.41
C PHE A 287 -9.80 18.05 3.84
N TRP A 288 -11.03 18.40 4.17
CA TRP A 288 -12.03 17.46 4.62
C TRP A 288 -13.03 17.17 3.51
N PRO A 289 -13.58 15.94 3.49
CA PRO A 289 -14.65 15.64 2.58
C PRO A 289 -15.85 16.56 2.82
N ALA A 290 -16.55 16.97 1.76
CA ALA A 290 -17.76 17.78 1.79
C ALA A 290 -18.78 17.22 2.78
N GLU A 291 -18.99 15.90 2.77
CA GLU A 291 -19.87 15.21 3.71
C GLU A 291 -19.44 15.43 5.17
N THR A 292 -18.14 15.43 5.46
CA THR A 292 -17.63 15.62 6.82
C THR A 292 -17.76 17.08 7.26
N VAL A 293 -17.49 18.02 6.36
CA VAL A 293 -17.67 19.46 6.62
C VAL A 293 -19.15 19.79 6.82
N GLN A 294 -20.04 19.24 5.99
CA GLN A 294 -21.49 19.37 6.14
C GLN A 294 -21.97 18.80 7.47
N ARG A 295 -21.51 17.59 7.85
CA ARG A 295 -21.89 16.96 9.12
C ARG A 295 -21.54 17.81 10.33
N PHE A 296 -20.39 18.47 10.31
CA PHE A 296 -20.01 19.42 11.37
C PHE A 296 -20.97 20.62 11.41
N LEU A 297 -21.27 21.23 10.26
CA LEU A 297 -22.20 22.35 10.19
C LEU A 297 -23.60 21.96 10.71
N ASP A 298 -24.07 20.77 10.36
CA ASP A 298 -25.34 20.22 10.85
C ASP A 298 -25.33 20.00 12.37
N GLU A 299 -24.19 19.63 12.96
CA GLU A 299 -24.02 19.45 14.42
C GLU A 299 -24.08 20.79 15.15
N ILE A 300 -23.39 21.81 14.63
CA ILE A 300 -23.39 23.18 15.19
C ILE A 300 -24.77 23.83 15.09
N GLN A 301 -25.57 23.52 14.07
CA GLN A 301 -26.92 24.07 13.91
C GLN A 301 -27.95 23.45 14.87
N ARG A 302 -27.64 22.32 15.50
CA ARG A 302 -28.54 21.65 16.46
C ARG A 302 -28.38 22.15 17.89
N GLU A 303 -27.25 22.79 18.21
CA GLU A 303 -26.97 23.41 19.52
C GLU A 303 -27.56 24.83 19.61
#